data_AF-A0A6B3H1Z4-F1
#
_entry.id   AF-A0A6B3H1Z4-F1
#
_cell.length_a   1.000
_cell.length_b   1.000
_cell.length_c   1.000
_cell.angle_alpha   90.00
_cell.angle_beta   90.00
_cell.angle_gamma   90.00
#
_symmetry.space_group_name_H-M   'P 1'
#
loop_
_entity.id
_entity.type
_entity.pdbx_description
1 polymer ?
#
loop_
_entity_poly.entity_id
_entity_poly.type
_entity_poly.pdbx_seq_one_letter_code
_entity_poly.pdbx_strand_id
1 'polypeptide(L)' 'GAWGRLFPLFKAGLGGKLGNGRQYWSFIALHDHVAALRHILDTESLAGPVNLTGPRPVTNAEVTAAMGRVLRR' A
#
# COMPACT_ATOMS: atom_id res chain seq x y z
N GLY A 1 4.08 3.29 -9.47
CA GLY A 1 3.13 3.69 -8.39
C GLY A 1 3.79 4.57 -7.36
N ALA A 2 3.03 5.09 -6.38
CA ALA A 2 3.52 6.01 -5.35
C ALA A 2 4.78 5.50 -4.61
N TRP A 3 4.85 4.20 -4.34
CA TRP A 3 5.98 3.56 -3.68
C TRP A 3 7.33 3.77 -4.36
N GLY A 4 7.37 3.80 -5.70
CA GLY A 4 8.63 4.03 -6.42
C GLY A 4 9.27 5.39 -6.14
N ARG A 5 8.44 6.40 -5.83
CA ARG A 5 8.90 7.76 -5.49
C ARG A 5 9.22 7.92 -4.00
N LEU A 6 8.52 7.19 -3.14
CA LEU A 6 8.67 7.28 -1.69
C LEU A 6 9.85 6.45 -1.17
N PHE A 7 10.11 5.30 -1.80
CA PHE A 7 11.13 4.37 -1.37
C PHE A 7 12.54 4.98 -1.27
N PRO A 8 13.01 5.84 -2.20
CA PRO A 8 14.28 6.55 -2.05
C PRO A 8 14.36 7.42 -0.79
N LEU A 9 13.27 8.10 -0.42
CA LEU A 9 13.22 8.95 0.77
C LEU A 9 13.34 8.12 2.05
N PHE A 10 12.60 7.01 2.13
CA PHE A 10 12.74 6.04 3.23
C PHE A 10 14.14 5.42 3.28
N LYS A 11 14.74 5.12 2.12
CA LYS A 11 16.14 4.68 1.99
C LYS A 11 17.18 5.77 2.28
N ALA A 12 16.80 7.03 2.42
CA ALA A 12 17.68 8.11 2.83
C ALA A 12 17.49 8.47 4.33
N GLY A 13 16.55 7.82 5.03
CA GLY A 13 16.15 8.21 6.39
C GLY A 13 15.26 9.45 6.45
N LEU A 14 14.81 9.94 5.29
CA LEU A 14 13.90 11.08 5.14
C LEU A 14 12.43 10.64 5.06
N GLY A 15 12.18 9.33 5.08
CA GLY A 15 10.83 8.76 5.12
C GLY A 15 10.27 8.87 6.53
N GLY A 16 9.37 9.82 6.73
CA GLY A 16 8.72 10.07 8.01
C GLY A 16 7.20 10.11 7.90
N LYS A 17 6.57 10.23 9.07
CA LYS A 17 5.13 10.42 9.20
C LYS A 17 4.70 11.70 8.48
N LEU A 18 3.73 11.60 7.57
CA LEU A 18 3.15 12.76 6.89
C LEU A 18 2.08 13.39 7.80
N GLY A 19 2.20 14.68 8.11
CA GLY A 19 1.23 15.39 8.97
C GLY A 19 1.05 14.73 10.34
N ASN A 20 -0.20 14.49 10.76
CA ASN A 20 -0.48 13.82 12.03
C ASN A 20 -0.31 12.28 11.97
N GLY A 21 -0.22 11.71 10.78
CA GLY A 21 -0.03 10.27 10.51
C GLY A 21 -1.26 9.38 10.68
N ARG A 22 -2.42 9.95 11.01
CA ARG A 22 -3.69 9.22 11.22
C ARG A 22 -4.45 8.98 9.93
N GLN A 23 -4.02 9.58 8.83
CA GLN A 23 -4.63 9.36 7.52
C GLN A 23 -4.45 7.90 7.10
N TYR A 24 -5.54 7.29 6.68
CA TYR A 24 -5.52 5.92 6.15
C TYR A 24 -4.81 5.89 4.80
N TRP A 25 -4.03 4.83 4.60
CA TRP A 25 -3.37 4.53 3.35
C TRP A 25 -3.99 3.26 2.76
N SER A 26 -4.71 3.42 1.67
CA SER A 26 -5.20 2.31 0.86
C SER A 26 -4.04 1.71 0.05
N PHE A 27 -3.31 0.77 0.66
CA PHE A 27 -2.19 0.08 0.02
C PHE A 27 -2.67 -1.23 -0.61
N ILE A 28 -1.95 -1.73 -1.61
CA ILE A 28 -2.05 -3.09 -2.10
C ILE A 28 -0.67 -3.50 -2.64
N ALA A 29 -0.26 -4.75 -2.43
CA ALA A 29 0.95 -5.26 -3.05
C ALA A 29 0.76 -5.37 -4.56
N LEU A 30 1.82 -5.13 -5.35
CA LEU A 30 1.71 -5.23 -6.81
C LEU A 30 1.26 -6.62 -7.27
N HIS A 31 1.81 -7.66 -6.64
CA HIS A 31 1.43 -9.04 -6.90
C HIS A 31 -0.07 -9.27 -6.68
N ASP A 32 -0.59 -8.83 -5.52
CA ASP A 32 -2.00 -9.02 -5.18
C ASP A 32 -2.92 -8.19 -6.06
N HIS A 33 -2.48 -7.00 -6.49
CA HIS A 33 -3.25 -6.19 -7.44
C HIS A 33 -3.40 -6.90 -8.79
N VAL A 34 -2.31 -7.48 -9.31
CA VAL A 34 -2.35 -8.25 -10.56
C VAL A 34 -3.20 -9.51 -10.39
N ALA A 35 -3.05 -10.25 -9.29
CA ALA A 35 -3.83 -11.43 -9.00
C ALA A 35 -5.34 -11.11 -8.90
N ALA A 36 -5.69 -10.01 -8.24
CA ALA A 36 -7.08 -9.58 -8.13
C ALA A 36 -7.67 -9.16 -9.48
N LEU A 37 -6.90 -8.48 -10.34
CA LEU A 37 -7.34 -8.17 -11.71
C LEU A 37 -7.60 -9.45 -12.51
N ARG A 38 -6.72 -10.46 -12.41
CA ARG A 38 -6.95 -11.76 -13.06
C ARG A 38 -8.22 -12.42 -12.53
N HIS A 39 -8.41 -12.45 -11.22
CA HIS A 39 -9.62 -13.01 -10.62
C HIS A 39 -10.90 -12.31 -11.11
N ILE A 40 -10.88 -10.98 -11.21
CA ILE A 40 -12.02 -10.20 -11.72
C ILE A 40 -12.31 -10.57 -13.19
N LEU A 41 -11.27 -10.67 -14.02
CA LEU A 41 -11.42 -11.02 -15.44
C LEU A 41 -11.93 -12.46 -15.63
N ASP A 42 -11.49 -13.39 -14.77
CA ASP A 42 -11.81 -14.81 -14.86
C ASP A 42 -13.16 -15.18 -14.18
N THR A 43 -13.81 -14.23 -13.49
CA THR A 43 -15.05 -14.48 -12.71
C THR A 43 -16.25 -13.76 -13.34
N GLU A 44 -16.94 -14.43 -14.28
CA GLU A 44 -18.06 -13.85 -15.03
C GLU A 44 -19.23 -13.36 -14.15
N SER A 45 -19.42 -13.95 -12.97
CA SER A 45 -20.50 -13.56 -12.05
C SER A 45 -20.22 -12.27 -11.28
N LEU A 46 -18.98 -11.78 -11.32
CA LEU A 46 -18.56 -10.60 -10.57
C LEU A 46 -18.81 -9.33 -11.39
N ALA A 47 -19.67 -8.46 -10.86
CA ALA A 47 -20.09 -7.24 -11.55
C ALA A 47 -20.11 -6.03 -10.61
N GLY A 48 -19.95 -4.85 -11.21
CA GLY A 48 -19.92 -3.59 -10.47
C GLY A 48 -18.53 -3.20 -9.96
N PRO A 49 -18.43 -2.09 -9.20
CA PRO A 49 -17.16 -1.57 -8.72
C PRO A 49 -16.54 -2.46 -7.63
N VAL A 50 -15.22 -2.64 -7.68
CA VAL A 50 -14.45 -3.39 -6.68
C VAL A 50 -13.26 -2.58 -6.18
N ASN A 51 -13.09 -2.53 -4.86
CA ASN A 51 -11.92 -1.93 -4.23
C ASN A 51 -10.79 -2.95 -4.10
N LEU A 52 -9.67 -2.68 -4.76
CA LEU A 52 -8.46 -3.50 -4.67
C LEU A 52 -7.49 -2.93 -3.64
N THR A 53 -7.63 -3.38 -2.39
CA THR A 53 -6.84 -2.92 -1.25
C THR A 53 -6.33 -4.09 -0.42
N GLY A 54 -5.31 -3.85 0.40
CA GLY A 54 -4.84 -4.80 1.39
C GLY A 54 -5.94 -5.13 2.40
N PRO A 55 -5.87 -6.30 3.06
CA PRO A 55 -6.97 -6.85 3.86
C PRO A 55 -7.20 -6.07 5.16
N ARG A 56 -6.22 -5.28 5.62
CA ARG A 56 -6.31 -4.49 6.85
C ARG A 56 -6.04 -3.02 6.51
N PRO A 57 -6.99 -2.11 6.79
CA PRO A 57 -6.72 -0.68 6.71
C PRO A 57 -5.57 -0.32 7.64
N VAL A 58 -4.66 0.53 7.16
CA VAL A 58 -3.52 1.00 7.94
C VAL A 58 -3.37 2.50 7.78
N THR A 59 -2.80 3.13 8.79
CA THR A 59 -2.48 4.55 8.82
C THR A 59 -1.09 4.81 8.26
N ASN A 60 -0.83 6.06 7.86
CA ASN A 60 0.50 6.49 7.44
C ASN A 60 1.57 6.23 8.51
N ALA A 61 1.23 6.38 9.80
CA ALA A 61 2.14 6.09 10.90
C ALA A 61 2.54 4.60 10.95
N GLU A 62 1.58 3.69 10.82
CA GLU A 62 1.83 2.24 10.82
C GLU A 62 2.67 1.80 9.63
N VAL A 63 2.36 2.35 8.45
CA VAL A 63 3.12 2.11 7.22
C VAL A 63 4.58 2.60 7.37
N THR A 64 4.76 3.81 7.90
CA THR A 64 6.09 4.40 8.14
C THR A 64 6.90 3.54 9.11
N ALA A 65 6.29 3.09 10.21
CA ALA A 65 6.93 2.22 11.19
C ALA A 65 7.30 0.84 10.62
N ALA A 66 6.45 0.27 9.75
CA ALA A 66 6.77 -0.98 9.06
C ALA A 66 7.97 -0.80 8.11
N MET A 67 8.01 0.30 7.34
CA MET A 67 9.13 0.61 6.45
C MET A 67 10.44 0.82 7.19
N GLY A 68 10.41 1.52 8.33
CA GLY A 68 11.57 1.69 9.18
C GLY A 68 12.17 0.36 9.64
N ARG A 69 11.32 -0.53 10.17
CA ARG A 69 11.75 -1.89 10.57
C ARG A 69 12.37 -2.69 9.42
N VAL A 70 11.79 -2.63 8.22
CA VAL A 70 12.30 -3.36 7.04
C VAL A 70 13.62 -2.77 6.53
N LEU A 71 13.79 -1.45 6.61
CA LEU A 71 14.96 -0.73 6.09
C LEU A 71 16.07 -0.47 7.11
N ARG A 72 15.82 -0.73 8.41
CA ARG A 72 16.76 -0.66 9.53
C ARG A 72 17.42 0.70 9.89
N ARG A 73 16.81 1.87 10.04
CA ARG A 73 15.60 2.51 9.53
C ARG A 73 14.81 3.09 10.70
#